data_AF-A0A0C2IS46-F1
#
_entry.id   AF-A0A0C2IS46-F1
#
_cell.length_a   1.000
_cell.length_b   1.000
_cell.length_c   1.000
_cell.angle_alpha   90.00
_cell.angle_beta   90.00
_cell.angle_gamma   90.00
#
_symmetry.space_group_name_H-M   'P 1'
#
loop_
_entity.id
_entity.type
_entity.pdbx_description
1 polymer ?
#
loop_
_entity_poly.entity_id
_entity_poly.type
_entity_poly.pdbx_seq_one_letter_code
_entity_poly.pdbx_strand_id
1 'polypeptide(L)'
;MTNRIIYSYDEGSHWYKKNISADNFIDIIPLETPKNRAIAAINYDVHNDICTFFLFDFSRVISNLDIMSERTCRVDDFEAWYVPRFNGNCFQGHEVSYLKKKPFAMCVDAEKLIIPTMKSCPCSFEDFEWYHKINQSERNYYYKDNFCILDSRYNFSEPEKRCRDGGRPINNLNGYGCISHRFAHLDSDLCSSTPKNLDETSGFADFCISDGK
;
A
#
# COMPACT_ATOMS: atom_id res chain seq x y z
N MET A 1 30.07 -10.20 20.71
CA MET A 1 29.58 -9.07 19.90
C MET A 1 29.73 -9.44 18.43
N THR A 2 28.71 -9.13 17.61
CA THR A 2 28.67 -9.55 16.20
C THR A 2 29.41 -8.54 15.33
N ASN A 3 30.70 -8.79 15.10
CA ASN A 3 31.54 -7.99 14.21
C ASN A 3 31.27 -8.36 12.75
N ARG A 4 30.03 -8.17 12.29
CA ARG A 4 29.57 -8.61 10.97
C ARG A 4 28.60 -7.60 10.37
N ILE A 5 28.77 -7.33 9.08
CA ILE A 5 27.73 -6.70 8.26
C ILE A 5 26.87 -7.80 7.64
N ILE A 6 25.55 -7.60 7.69
CA ILE A 6 24.55 -8.49 7.11
C ILE A 6 23.76 -7.69 6.08
N TYR A 7 23.64 -8.20 4.86
CA TYR A 7 22.98 -7.51 3.76
C TYR A 7 22.27 -8.49 2.83
N SER A 8 21.33 -7.98 2.04
CA SER A 8 20.48 -8.75 1.13
C SER A 8 20.27 -7.98 -0.18
N TYR A 9 20.19 -8.70 -1.30
CA TYR A 9 19.91 -8.13 -2.62
C TYR A 9 18.50 -8.46 -3.13
N ASP A 10 17.80 -9.38 -2.47
CA ASP A 10 16.53 -9.99 -2.89
C ASP A 10 15.45 -9.91 -1.80
N GLU A 11 15.33 -8.72 -1.21
CA GLU A 11 14.27 -8.37 -0.24
C GLU A 11 14.25 -9.25 1.02
N GLY A 12 15.43 -9.76 1.42
CA GLY A 12 15.60 -10.56 2.64
C GLY A 12 15.39 -12.06 2.42
N SER A 13 15.24 -12.51 1.17
CA SER A 13 15.15 -13.93 0.85
C SER A 13 16.48 -14.64 1.11
N HIS A 14 17.61 -14.01 0.76
CA HIS A 14 18.95 -14.51 1.06
C HIS A 14 19.80 -13.43 1.73
N TRP A 15 20.45 -13.81 2.83
CA TRP A 15 21.29 -12.93 3.62
C TRP A 15 22.77 -13.30 3.50
N TYR A 16 23.58 -12.32 3.13
CA TYR A 16 25.03 -12.41 3.05
C TYR A 16 25.64 -11.85 4.33
N LYS A 17 26.74 -12.44 4.79
CA LYS A 17 27.43 -12.05 6.02
C LYS A 17 28.91 -11.87 5.73
N LYS A 18 29.46 -10.72 6.11
CA LYS A 18 30.90 -10.45 6.01
C LYS A 18 31.42 -10.04 7.38
N ASN A 19 32.48 -10.71 7.84
CA ASN A 19 33.17 -10.31 9.06
C ASN A 19 33.86 -8.95 8.81
N ILE A 20 33.75 -8.06 9.79
CA ILE A 20 34.39 -6.75 9.79
C ILE A 20 35.22 -6.65 11.06
N SER A 21 36.38 -6.00 11.01
CA SER A 21 37.25 -5.84 12.18
C SER A 21 36.83 -4.62 13.00
N ALA A 22 35.56 -4.59 13.41
CA ALA A 22 34.95 -3.50 14.16
C ALA A 22 33.84 -4.04 15.06
N ASP A 23 33.79 -3.53 16.29
CA ASP A 23 32.98 -4.04 17.39
C ASP A 23 32.09 -2.98 18.04
N ASN A 24 32.34 -1.69 17.79
CA ASN A 24 31.58 -0.59 18.40
C ASN A 24 31.17 0.48 17.37
N PHE A 25 30.22 0.10 16.51
CA PHE A 25 29.57 1.06 15.60
C PHE A 25 28.65 2.00 16.38
N ILE A 26 28.90 3.29 16.25
CA ILE A 26 28.09 4.35 16.86
C ILE A 26 27.06 4.91 15.90
N ASP A 27 27.31 4.83 14.59
CA ASP A 27 26.40 5.33 13.57
C ASP A 27 26.57 4.60 12.22
N ILE A 28 25.49 4.54 11.44
CA ILE A 28 25.45 4.06 10.06
C ILE A 28 24.67 5.07 9.23
N ILE A 29 25.36 5.68 8.27
CA ILE A 29 24.84 6.78 7.46
C ILE A 29 24.62 6.26 6.03
N PRO A 30 23.38 6.25 5.52
CA PRO A 30 23.12 5.92 4.13
C PRO A 30 23.68 7.03 3.24
N LEU A 31 24.50 6.67 2.26
CA LEU A 31 25.03 7.59 1.24
C LEU A 31 24.31 7.39 -0.11
N GLU A 32 23.08 6.86 -0.05
CA GLU A 32 22.37 6.36 -1.21
C GLU A 32 22.02 7.50 -2.19
N THR A 33 22.50 7.33 -3.42
CA THR A 33 22.00 8.05 -4.60
C THR A 33 21.70 7.00 -5.66
N PRO A 34 20.94 7.31 -6.74
CA PRO A 34 20.66 6.34 -7.81
C PRO A 34 21.92 5.68 -8.40
N LYS A 35 23.09 6.33 -8.27
CA LYS A 35 24.37 5.83 -8.75
C LYS A 35 25.29 5.28 -7.65
N ASN A 36 25.14 5.74 -6.41
CA ASN A 36 26.01 5.34 -5.31
C ASN A 36 25.21 4.51 -4.32
N ARG A 37 25.49 3.21 -4.29
CA ARG A 37 24.91 2.27 -3.34
C ARG A 37 25.91 2.03 -2.23
N ALA A 38 26.17 3.07 -1.45
CA ALA A 38 27.15 3.00 -0.38
C ALA A 38 26.51 3.40 0.94
N ILE A 39 27.01 2.80 2.01
CA ILE A 39 26.72 3.23 3.38
C ILE A 39 28.05 3.52 4.07
N ALA A 40 28.10 4.58 4.83
CA ALA A 40 29.20 4.85 5.74
C ALA A 40 28.83 4.34 7.13
N ALA A 41 29.82 3.88 7.88
CA ALA A 41 29.64 3.55 9.29
C ALA A 41 30.79 4.11 10.10
N ILE A 42 30.49 4.59 11.30
CA ILE A 42 31.46 5.16 12.22
C ILE A 42 31.64 4.17 13.37
N ASN A 43 32.88 3.72 13.56
CA ASN A 43 33.27 2.88 14.68
C ASN A 43 34.13 3.67 15.64
N TYR A 44 33.80 3.67 16.93
CA TYR A 44 34.60 4.32 17.94
C TYR A 44 35.17 3.29 18.91
N ASP A 45 36.48 3.08 18.85
CA ASP A 45 37.19 2.24 19.79
C ASP A 45 37.46 3.03 21.08
N VAL A 46 36.70 2.71 22.12
CA VAL A 46 36.79 3.38 23.44
C VAL A 46 38.13 3.09 24.12
N HIS A 47 38.76 1.95 23.85
CA HIS A 47 40.00 1.56 24.51
C HIS A 47 41.21 2.30 23.94
N ASN A 48 41.23 2.49 22.63
CA ASN A 48 42.33 3.16 21.94
C ASN A 48 42.05 4.64 21.64
N ASP A 49 40.84 5.13 21.92
CA ASP A 49 40.34 6.47 21.56
C ASP A 49 40.45 6.75 20.04
N ILE A 50 40.12 5.74 19.23
CA ILE A 50 40.24 5.79 17.76
C ILE A 50 38.86 5.78 17.12
N CYS A 51 38.61 6.79 16.28
CA CYS A 51 37.45 6.82 15.39
C CYS A 51 37.83 6.27 14.00
N THR A 52 37.15 5.21 13.56
CA THR A 52 37.34 4.58 12.25
C THR A 52 36.11 4.78 11.38
N PHE A 53 36.33 5.27 10.16
CA PHE A 53 35.28 5.42 9.15
C PHE A 53 35.32 4.23 8.18
N PHE A 54 34.22 3.49 8.11
CA PHE A 54 34.02 2.42 7.14
C PHE A 54 33.16 2.92 6.00
N LEU A 55 33.58 2.66 4.77
CA LEU A 55 32.77 2.83 3.57
C LEU A 55 32.46 1.46 3.00
N PHE A 56 31.19 1.08 3.01
CA PHE A 56 30.71 -0.14 2.38
C PHE A 56 30.11 0.22 1.02
N ASP A 57 30.79 -0.19 -0.05
CA ASP A 57 30.36 0.03 -1.43
C ASP A 57 29.67 -1.21 -2.01
N PHE A 58 28.38 -1.09 -2.31
CA PHE A 58 27.53 -2.10 -2.94
C PHE A 58 27.24 -1.80 -4.41
N SER A 59 27.96 -0.86 -5.03
CA SER A 59 27.78 -0.52 -6.46
C SER A 59 28.08 -1.74 -7.36
N ARG A 60 29.00 -2.61 -6.93
CA ARG A 60 29.28 -3.90 -7.56
C ARG A 60 28.44 -4.99 -6.91
N VAL A 61 27.24 -5.22 -7.45
CA VAL A 61 26.35 -6.30 -6.97
C VAL A 61 27.02 -7.66 -7.22
N ILE A 62 27.33 -8.37 -6.13
CA ILE A 62 28.09 -9.63 -6.15
C ILE A 62 27.19 -10.77 -6.66
N SER A 63 27.67 -11.48 -7.69
CA SER A 63 27.20 -12.83 -8.06
C SER A 63 28.12 -13.86 -7.41
N ASN A 64 27.54 -14.93 -6.84
CA ASN A 64 28.26 -16.09 -6.28
C ASN A 64 29.14 -16.86 -7.29
N LEU A 65 29.34 -16.38 -8.52
CA LEU A 65 29.94 -17.12 -9.64
C LEU A 65 30.91 -16.31 -10.54
N ASP A 66 31.44 -15.17 -10.08
CA ASP A 66 32.54 -14.41 -10.75
C ASP A 66 32.30 -13.93 -12.20
N ILE A 67 31.10 -14.09 -12.76
CA ILE A 67 30.73 -13.50 -14.06
C ILE A 67 29.94 -12.21 -13.80
N MET A 68 30.65 -11.08 -13.70
CA MET A 68 30.05 -9.76 -13.55
C MET A 68 29.44 -9.26 -14.87
N SER A 69 28.21 -8.78 -14.81
CA SER A 69 27.79 -7.65 -15.62
C SER A 69 27.05 -6.68 -14.70
N GLU A 70 27.63 -5.50 -14.48
CA GLU A 70 26.89 -4.30 -14.09
C GLU A 70 25.85 -4.05 -15.18
N ARG A 71 24.70 -4.70 -15.05
CA ARG A 71 23.61 -4.56 -16.00
C ARG A 71 22.57 -3.62 -15.42
N THR A 72 22.18 -2.65 -16.21
CA THR A 72 20.96 -1.88 -15.95
C THR A 72 19.77 -2.81 -16.05
N CYS A 73 18.80 -2.67 -15.13
CA CYS A 73 17.56 -3.43 -15.21
C CYS A 73 16.84 -3.13 -16.52
N ARG A 74 16.28 -4.18 -17.13
CA ARG A 74 15.42 -4.12 -18.31
C ARG A 74 13.99 -4.36 -17.88
N VAL A 75 13.02 -4.09 -18.76
CA VAL A 75 11.59 -4.21 -18.47
C VAL A 75 11.20 -5.61 -17.96
N ASP A 76 11.86 -6.67 -18.45
CA ASP A 76 11.65 -8.05 -18.02
C ASP A 76 12.14 -8.37 -16.60
N ASP A 77 12.97 -7.51 -16.02
CA ASP A 77 13.40 -7.59 -14.61
C ASP A 77 12.38 -7.03 -13.63
N PHE A 78 11.32 -6.40 -14.12
CA PHE A 78 10.25 -5.82 -13.31
C PHE A 78 8.98 -6.67 -13.40
N GLU A 79 8.14 -6.51 -12.39
CA GLU A 79 6.79 -7.05 -12.32
C GLU A 79 5.81 -5.97 -11.86
N ALA A 80 4.55 -6.11 -12.29
CA ALA A 80 3.49 -5.26 -11.77
C ALA A 80 3.24 -5.63 -10.30
N TRP A 81 3.47 -4.67 -9.42
CA TRP A 81 3.17 -4.79 -8.00
C TRP A 81 1.99 -3.89 -7.65
N TYR A 82 0.99 -4.50 -7.02
CA TYR A 82 -0.20 -3.82 -6.55
C TYR A 82 -0.09 -3.58 -5.05
N VAL A 83 -0.66 -2.48 -4.58
CA VAL A 83 -0.76 -2.22 -3.14
C VAL A 83 -1.61 -3.34 -2.52
N PRO A 84 -1.10 -4.10 -1.52
CA PRO A 84 -1.88 -5.17 -0.90
C PRO A 84 -3.14 -4.64 -0.23
N ARG A 85 -4.28 -5.29 -0.47
CA ARG A 85 -5.57 -4.98 0.16
C ARG A 85 -6.27 -6.27 0.57
N PHE A 86 -7.32 -6.15 1.38
CA PHE A 86 -8.11 -7.31 1.81
C PHE A 86 -9.00 -7.83 0.68
N ASN A 87 -9.57 -6.94 -0.14
CA ASN A 87 -10.45 -7.33 -1.24
C ASN A 87 -10.06 -6.65 -2.57
N GLY A 88 -9.35 -7.37 -3.43
CA GLY A 88 -8.94 -6.88 -4.77
C GLY A 88 -7.86 -5.79 -4.74
N ASN A 89 -7.66 -5.11 -5.87
CA ASN A 89 -6.63 -4.05 -6.01
C ASN A 89 -7.22 -2.63 -6.15
N CYS A 90 -8.55 -2.51 -6.13
CA CYS A 90 -9.23 -1.23 -6.32
C CYS A 90 -9.20 -0.42 -5.03
N PHE A 91 -8.76 0.84 -5.12
CA PHE A 91 -8.85 1.80 -4.04
C PHE A 91 -9.39 3.13 -4.54
N GLN A 92 -10.46 3.61 -3.92
CA GLN A 92 -11.13 4.87 -4.26
C GLN A 92 -11.37 4.97 -5.77
N GLY A 93 -11.89 3.91 -6.37
CA GLY A 93 -12.19 3.84 -7.81
C GLY A 93 -10.98 3.70 -8.74
N HIS A 94 -9.79 3.45 -8.18
CA HIS A 94 -8.55 3.32 -8.94
C HIS A 94 -7.75 2.09 -8.53
N GLU A 95 -7.38 1.28 -9.52
CA GLU A 95 -6.39 0.23 -9.39
C GLU A 95 -5.02 0.84 -9.73
N VAL A 96 -4.13 0.85 -8.75
CA VAL A 96 -2.78 1.43 -8.87
C VAL A 96 -1.75 0.30 -8.85
N SER A 97 -0.95 0.22 -9.91
CA SER A 97 0.17 -0.71 -10.00
C SER A 97 1.48 0.03 -10.23
N TYR A 98 2.54 -0.48 -9.63
CA TYR A 98 3.91 0.00 -9.78
C TYR A 98 4.74 -1.04 -10.51
N LEU A 99 5.75 -0.61 -11.27
CA LEU A 99 6.80 -1.53 -11.72
C LEU A 99 7.78 -1.72 -10.58
N LYS A 100 7.77 -2.92 -10.00
CA LYS A 100 8.67 -3.33 -8.93
C LYS A 100 9.74 -4.25 -9.51
N LYS A 101 11.00 -4.03 -9.16
CA LYS A 101 12.08 -4.94 -9.54
C LYS A 101 11.83 -6.32 -8.90
N LYS A 102 11.91 -7.39 -9.68
CA LYS A 102 11.79 -8.76 -9.17
C LYS A 102 12.88 -9.03 -8.13
N PRO A 103 12.59 -9.73 -7.03
CA PRO A 103 13.57 -9.99 -5.97
C PRO A 103 14.87 -10.63 -6.48
N PHE A 104 14.78 -11.58 -7.40
CA PHE A 104 15.93 -12.30 -7.95
C PHE A 104 16.58 -11.62 -9.18
N ALA A 105 16.09 -10.45 -9.59
CA ALA A 105 16.71 -9.69 -10.67
C ALA A 105 17.95 -8.95 -10.16
N MET A 106 19.11 -9.56 -10.43
CA MET A 106 20.43 -9.01 -10.12
C MET A 106 20.81 -7.93 -11.16
N CYS A 107 20.26 -6.73 -10.99
CA CYS A 107 20.48 -5.57 -11.84
C CYS A 107 20.39 -4.25 -11.06
N VAL A 108 20.89 -3.19 -11.68
CA VAL A 108 20.82 -1.82 -11.16
C VAL A 108 19.64 -1.10 -11.80
N ASP A 109 18.63 -0.78 -11.00
CA ASP A 109 17.60 0.17 -11.42
C ASP A 109 18.23 1.57 -11.57
N ALA A 110 18.10 2.14 -12.76
CA ALA A 110 18.63 3.46 -13.13
C ALA A 110 17.52 4.51 -13.27
N GLU A 111 16.25 4.12 -13.13
CA GLU A 111 15.12 5.04 -13.23
C GLU A 111 15.05 5.94 -12.00
N LYS A 112 14.73 7.22 -12.22
CA LYS A 112 14.65 8.23 -11.17
C LYS A 112 13.22 8.54 -10.74
N LEU A 113 12.24 8.16 -11.54
CA LEU A 113 10.84 8.51 -11.33
C LEU A 113 9.98 7.26 -11.49
N ILE A 114 9.43 6.78 -10.38
CA ILE A 114 8.47 5.69 -10.37
C ILE A 114 7.12 6.29 -10.77
N ILE A 115 6.66 6.01 -12.00
CA ILE A 115 5.35 6.44 -12.48
C ILE A 115 4.36 5.28 -12.24
N PRO A 116 3.34 5.46 -11.39
CA PRO A 116 2.31 4.45 -11.22
C PRO A 116 1.44 4.36 -12.49
N THR A 117 1.01 3.14 -12.81
CA THR A 117 -0.09 2.93 -13.76
C THR A 117 -1.40 2.94 -12.98
N MET A 118 -2.33 3.80 -13.40
CA MET A 118 -3.65 3.92 -12.78
C MET A 118 -4.72 3.50 -13.77
N LYS A 119 -5.63 2.64 -13.33
CA LYS A 119 -6.79 2.19 -14.09
C LYS A 119 -8.04 2.42 -13.27
N SER A 120 -9.09 2.96 -13.87
CA SER A 120 -10.37 3.12 -13.16
C SER A 120 -11.03 1.75 -12.91
N CYS A 121 -11.61 1.60 -11.72
CA CYS A 121 -12.33 0.40 -11.28
C CYS A 121 -13.58 0.77 -10.47
N PRO A 122 -14.57 -0.15 -10.37
CA PRO A 122 -15.73 0.06 -9.51
C PRO A 122 -15.33 0.11 -8.05
N CYS A 123 -16.03 0.91 -7.26
CA CYS A 123 -15.69 1.09 -5.85
C CYS A 123 -16.14 -0.08 -4.99
N SER A 124 -15.35 -0.34 -3.96
CA SER A 124 -15.57 -1.38 -2.97
C SER A 124 -15.87 -0.76 -1.60
N PHE A 125 -16.33 -1.58 -0.65
CA PHE A 125 -16.58 -1.12 0.72
C PHE A 125 -15.34 -0.58 1.43
N GLU A 126 -14.17 -1.11 1.10
CA GLU A 126 -12.90 -0.72 1.72
C GLU A 126 -12.49 0.71 1.35
N ASP A 127 -13.16 1.31 0.37
CA ASP A 127 -12.94 2.71 -0.04
C ASP A 127 -13.56 3.71 0.94
N PHE A 128 -14.47 3.24 1.80
CA PHE A 128 -15.16 4.06 2.78
C PHE A 128 -14.43 4.05 4.13
N GLU A 129 -14.04 5.22 4.65
CA GLU A 129 -13.27 5.37 5.89
C GLU A 129 -13.92 4.75 7.14
N TRP A 130 -15.25 4.55 7.11
CA TRP A 130 -16.00 3.96 8.21
C TRP A 130 -15.97 2.44 8.23
N TYR A 131 -15.49 1.77 7.17
CA TYR A 131 -15.39 0.31 7.10
C TYR A 131 -14.54 -0.28 8.24
N HIS A 132 -13.58 0.46 8.79
CA HIS A 132 -12.79 0.00 9.94
C HIS A 132 -13.43 0.33 11.31
N LYS A 133 -14.58 1.03 11.35
CA LYS A 133 -15.27 1.52 12.56
C LYS A 133 -16.62 0.80 12.80
N ILE A 134 -16.64 -0.51 12.58
CA ILE A 134 -17.85 -1.37 12.52
C ILE A 134 -18.59 -1.55 13.87
N ASN A 135 -18.01 -1.17 15.01
CA ASN A 135 -18.51 -1.64 16.31
C ASN A 135 -19.73 -0.89 16.89
N GLN A 136 -20.42 -0.02 16.14
CA GLN A 136 -21.63 0.65 16.62
C GLN A 136 -22.64 0.85 15.48
N SER A 137 -23.72 0.06 15.47
CA SER A 137 -24.87 0.28 14.60
C SER A 137 -25.85 1.29 15.23
N GLU A 138 -26.53 2.08 14.40
CA GLU A 138 -27.60 2.96 14.89
C GLU A 138 -28.78 2.17 15.47
N ARG A 139 -29.64 2.86 16.25
CA ARG A 139 -30.91 2.29 16.71
C ARG A 139 -31.68 1.75 15.50
N ASN A 140 -32.19 0.53 15.64
CA ASN A 140 -32.94 -0.19 14.61
C ASN A 140 -32.08 -0.83 13.50
N TYR A 141 -30.74 -0.81 13.59
CA TYR A 141 -29.86 -1.51 12.66
C TYR A 141 -29.00 -2.52 13.39
N TYR A 142 -28.71 -3.65 12.75
CA TYR A 142 -27.75 -4.64 13.24
C TYR A 142 -26.70 -4.93 12.16
N TYR A 143 -25.49 -5.26 12.61
CA TYR A 143 -24.39 -5.57 11.71
C TYR A 143 -24.48 -7.01 11.19
N LYS A 144 -24.40 -7.20 9.87
CA LYS A 144 -24.34 -8.50 9.20
C LYS A 144 -23.62 -8.38 7.86
N ASP A 145 -22.66 -9.27 7.59
CA ASP A 145 -21.93 -9.38 6.32
C ASP A 145 -21.27 -8.07 5.84
N ASN A 146 -20.70 -7.27 6.76
CA ASN A 146 -20.18 -5.91 6.52
C ASN A 146 -21.23 -4.81 6.26
N PHE A 147 -22.52 -5.09 6.46
CA PHE A 147 -23.60 -4.11 6.33
C PHE A 147 -24.26 -3.82 7.67
N CYS A 148 -24.70 -2.58 7.84
CA CYS A 148 -25.76 -2.26 8.79
C CYS A 148 -27.11 -2.55 8.12
N ILE A 149 -27.80 -3.60 8.55
CA ILE A 149 -29.10 -4.00 8.02
C ILE A 149 -30.19 -3.50 8.97
N LEU A 150 -31.24 -2.89 8.40
CA LEU A 150 -32.42 -2.48 9.14
C LEU A 150 -33.08 -3.72 9.80
N ASP A 151 -33.30 -3.63 11.10
CA ASP A 151 -34.05 -4.61 11.87
C ASP A 151 -35.53 -4.53 11.47
N SER A 152 -36.03 -5.60 10.87
CA SER A 152 -37.40 -5.74 10.38
C SER A 152 -38.46 -5.65 11.48
N ARG A 153 -38.06 -5.63 12.76
CA ARG A 153 -38.93 -5.44 13.92
C ARG A 153 -39.40 -4.00 14.10
N TYR A 154 -38.81 -3.03 13.39
CA TYR A 154 -39.20 -1.64 13.44
C TYR A 154 -40.03 -1.25 12.22
N ASN A 155 -41.08 -0.44 12.40
CA ASN A 155 -41.95 0.08 11.33
C ASN A 155 -41.28 1.23 10.55
N PHE A 156 -40.00 1.08 10.22
CA PHE A 156 -39.28 2.01 9.37
C PHE A 156 -39.20 1.42 7.96
N SER A 157 -39.56 2.20 6.95
CA SER A 157 -39.40 1.83 5.55
C SER A 157 -38.36 2.74 4.94
N GLU A 158 -37.27 2.17 4.45
CA GLU A 158 -36.34 2.91 3.62
C GLU A 158 -36.92 3.08 2.20
N PRO A 159 -36.59 4.17 1.50
CA PRO A 159 -36.95 4.31 0.09
C PRO A 159 -36.21 3.24 -0.74
N GLU A 160 -36.94 2.52 -1.59
CA GLU A 160 -36.34 1.59 -2.56
C GLU A 160 -35.56 2.37 -3.61
N LYS A 161 -34.23 2.45 -3.44
CA LYS A 161 -33.33 3.04 -4.43
C LYS A 161 -32.76 1.96 -5.35
N ARG A 162 -32.50 2.30 -6.62
CA ARG A 162 -31.87 1.40 -7.60
C ARG A 162 -30.58 1.99 -8.16
N CYS A 163 -29.69 1.13 -8.62
CA CYS A 163 -28.46 1.53 -9.29
C CYS A 163 -28.61 1.48 -10.82
N ARG A 164 -28.04 2.46 -11.51
CA ARG A 164 -28.12 2.55 -12.98
C ARG A 164 -27.27 1.49 -13.69
N ASP A 165 -26.19 1.08 -13.05
CA ASP A 165 -25.23 0.06 -13.51
C ASP A 165 -25.61 -1.36 -13.04
N GLY A 166 -26.76 -1.53 -12.38
CA GLY A 166 -27.18 -2.81 -11.80
C GLY A 166 -26.41 -3.20 -10.54
N GLY A 167 -25.59 -2.30 -9.99
CA GLY A 167 -24.92 -2.50 -8.70
C GLY A 167 -25.91 -2.58 -7.53
N ARG A 168 -25.41 -2.94 -6.36
CA ARG A 168 -26.19 -2.91 -5.13
C ARG A 168 -26.23 -1.47 -4.60
N PRO A 169 -27.42 -0.91 -4.34
CA PRO A 169 -27.56 0.45 -3.82
C PRO A 169 -27.05 0.54 -2.39
N ILE A 170 -26.27 1.58 -2.11
CA ILE A 170 -25.88 1.98 -0.77
C ILE A 170 -26.76 3.15 -0.34
N ASN A 171 -27.47 2.98 0.77
CA ASN A 171 -28.14 4.08 1.45
C ASN A 171 -27.15 4.78 2.41
N ASN A 172 -27.52 5.96 2.90
CA ASN A 172 -26.78 6.74 3.89
C ASN A 172 -26.58 6.03 5.26
N LEU A 173 -27.20 4.88 5.49
CA LEU A 173 -27.24 4.15 6.76
C LEU A 173 -26.44 2.83 6.72
N ASN A 174 -26.00 2.38 5.55
CA ASN A 174 -25.25 1.14 5.31
C ASN A 174 -23.81 1.14 5.85
N GLY A 175 -23.43 2.12 6.67
CA GLY A 175 -22.04 2.31 7.12
C GLY A 175 -21.79 3.35 8.21
N TYR A 176 -22.74 3.60 9.10
CA TYR A 176 -22.57 4.66 10.10
C TYR A 176 -21.45 4.34 11.12
N GLY A 177 -20.52 5.27 11.33
CA GLY A 177 -19.56 5.24 12.43
C GLY A 177 -19.91 6.27 13.51
N CYS A 178 -20.36 5.81 14.68
CA CYS A 178 -20.89 6.65 15.78
C CYS A 178 -19.96 7.73 16.35
N ILE A 179 -18.67 7.74 16.02
CA ILE A 179 -17.70 8.64 16.67
C ILE A 179 -17.62 10.02 15.96
N SER A 180 -17.97 10.11 14.67
CA SER A 180 -17.65 11.30 13.87
C SER A 180 -18.81 12.30 13.73
N HIS A 181 -20.07 11.87 13.92
CA HIS A 181 -21.27 12.63 13.53
C HIS A 181 -21.18 13.29 12.14
N ARG A 182 -20.34 12.76 11.25
CA ARG A 182 -20.09 13.27 9.92
C ARG A 182 -19.89 12.13 8.94
N PHE A 183 -20.53 12.28 7.79
CA PHE A 183 -20.41 11.42 6.64
C PHE A 183 -18.96 11.46 6.16
N ALA A 184 -18.33 10.28 5.99
CA ALA A 184 -17.20 10.21 5.09
C ALA A 184 -17.79 10.43 3.70
N HIS A 185 -17.75 11.68 3.22
CA HIS A 185 -18.03 11.96 1.83
C HIS A 185 -16.96 11.22 1.04
N LEU A 186 -17.35 10.14 0.35
CA LEU A 186 -16.57 9.73 -0.80
C LEU A 186 -16.54 10.94 -1.72
N ASP A 187 -15.34 11.32 -2.16
CA ASP A 187 -15.24 12.30 -3.22
C ASP A 187 -15.91 11.67 -4.45
N SER A 188 -16.95 12.35 -4.93
CA SER A 188 -17.75 11.87 -6.05
C SER A 188 -16.94 11.76 -7.33
N ASP A 189 -15.77 12.39 -7.34
CA ASP A 189 -14.87 12.46 -8.47
C ASP A 189 -13.82 11.33 -8.45
N LEU A 190 -13.66 10.62 -7.32
CA LEU A 190 -12.69 9.53 -7.16
C LEU A 190 -13.28 8.17 -7.55
N CYS A 191 -14.50 7.90 -7.11
CA CYS A 191 -15.32 6.81 -7.60
C CYS A 191 -16.16 7.35 -8.76
N SER A 192 -16.46 6.55 -9.79
CA SER A 192 -17.36 6.99 -10.87
C SER A 192 -18.80 7.17 -10.38
N SER A 193 -19.03 8.09 -9.45
CA SER A 193 -20.35 8.55 -9.10
C SER A 193 -20.67 9.68 -10.06
N THR A 194 -21.83 9.52 -10.68
CA THR A 194 -22.44 10.53 -11.53
C THR A 194 -22.59 11.84 -10.71
N PRO A 195 -22.69 13.01 -11.37
CA PRO A 195 -22.63 14.28 -10.67
C PRO A 195 -23.67 14.36 -9.55
N LYS A 196 -23.25 14.92 -8.41
CA LYS A 196 -24.09 15.21 -7.22
C LYS A 196 -25.25 16.12 -7.60
N ASN A 197 -26.33 15.56 -8.12
CA ASN A 197 -27.66 16.08 -7.88
C ASN A 197 -28.25 15.18 -6.79
N LEU A 198 -28.10 15.62 -5.54
CA LEU A 198 -28.80 15.12 -4.37
C LEU A 198 -30.29 15.41 -4.54
N ASP A 199 -30.91 14.73 -5.49
CA ASP A 199 -32.35 14.73 -5.63
C ASP A 199 -32.87 13.65 -4.71
N GLU A 200 -33.28 14.04 -3.50
CA GLU A 200 -33.89 13.14 -2.51
C GLU A 200 -35.15 12.44 -3.04
N THR A 201 -35.73 12.94 -4.14
CA THR A 201 -36.89 12.34 -4.83
C THR A 201 -36.51 11.37 -5.96
N SER A 202 -35.22 11.24 -6.26
CA SER A 202 -34.71 10.31 -7.25
C SER A 202 -34.86 8.87 -6.78
N GLY A 203 -35.43 8.00 -7.64
CA GLY A 203 -35.43 6.55 -7.43
C GLY A 203 -34.05 5.89 -7.54
N PHE A 204 -32.99 6.67 -7.71
CA PHE A 204 -31.61 6.18 -7.86
C PHE A 204 -30.78 6.38 -6.59
N ALA A 205 -29.92 5.40 -6.28
CA ALA A 205 -28.98 5.49 -5.16
C ALA A 205 -27.85 6.47 -5.43
N ASP A 206 -27.43 7.17 -4.37
CA ASP A 206 -26.31 8.13 -4.43
C ASP A 206 -24.97 7.40 -4.61
N PHE A 207 -24.88 6.18 -4.08
CA PHE A 207 -23.74 5.29 -4.24
C PHE A 207 -24.20 3.89 -4.62
N CYS A 208 -23.44 3.29 -5.52
CA CYS A 208 -23.66 1.94 -6.04
C CYS A 208 -22.34 1.18 -5.94
N ILE A 209 -22.41 -0.04 -5.48
CA ILE A 209 -21.28 -0.96 -5.43
C ILE A 209 -21.53 -2.11 -6.38
N SER A 210 -20.49 -2.55 -7.07
CA SER A 210 -20.54 -3.84 -7.75
C SER A 210 -20.35 -4.94 -6.71
N ASP A 211 -21.20 -5.96 -6.72
CA ASP A 211 -20.85 -7.23 -6.10
C ASP A 211 -19.64 -7.76 -6.87
N GLY A 212 -18.44 -7.53 -6.33
CA GLY A 212 -17.18 -7.89 -6.97
C GLY A 212 -17.20 -9.35 -7.42
N LYS A 213 -16.83 -9.59 -8.68
CA LYS A 213 -16.43 -10.91 -9.14
C LYS A 213 -14.95 -11.11 -8.91
#